data_AF-A0AAW4HK39-F1
#
_entry.id   AF-A0AAW4HK39-F1
#
_cell.length_a   1.000
_cell.length_b   1.000
_cell.length_c   1.000
_cell.angle_alpha   90.00
_cell.angle_beta   90.00
_cell.angle_gamma   90.00
#
_symmetry.space_group_name_H-M   'P 1'
#
loop_
_entity.id
_entity.type
_entity.pdbx_description
1 polymer ?
#
loop_
_entity_poly.entity_id
_entity_poly.type
_entity_poly.pdbx_seq_one_letter_code
_entity_poly.pdbx_strand_id
1 'polypeptide(L)' 'NPLKTPEHIAPVWYFTPFYAILRAVPDKLLGVIAMGASIVVLFLLPWLDRCKVRSYRYRSKFHLFNIAQFTVSFIALGI' A
#
# COMPACT_ATOMS: atom_id res chain seq x y z
N ASN A 1 4.30 -25.27 -17.20
CA ASN A 1 3.32 -26.36 -17.38
C ASN A 1 1.99 -25.88 -16.79
N PRO A 2 0.95 -25.62 -17.59
CA PRO A 2 -0.33 -25.07 -17.13
C PRO A 2 -1.10 -25.96 -16.14
N LEU A 3 -0.78 -27.25 -16.08
CA LEU A 3 -1.42 -28.22 -15.18
C LEU A 3 -0.67 -28.42 -13.85
N LYS A 4 0.43 -27.68 -13.62
CA LYS A 4 1.25 -27.80 -12.41
C LYS A 4 1.50 -26.44 -11.79
N THR A 5 0.86 -26.18 -10.65
CA THR A 5 1.15 -25.04 -9.79
C THR A 5 2.42 -25.31 -8.97
N PRO A 6 3.39 -24.36 -8.95
CA PRO A 6 4.51 -24.40 -8.02
C PRO A 6 4.04 -24.40 -6.55
N GLU A 7 4.87 -24.90 -5.63
CA GLU A 7 4.57 -24.85 -4.19
C GLU A 7 4.59 -23.41 -3.64
N HIS A 8 5.51 -22.57 -4.13
CA HIS A 8 5.61 -21.17 -3.74
C HIS A 8 5.34 -20.26 -4.94
N ILE A 9 4.07 -19.84 -5.08
CA ILE A 9 3.65 -18.88 -6.11
C ILE A 9 3.56 -17.51 -5.45
N ALA A 10 4.56 -16.68 -5.70
CA ALA A 10 4.60 -15.30 -5.23
C ALA A 10 4.76 -14.34 -6.41
N PRO A 11 4.20 -13.13 -6.30
CA PRO A 11 4.43 -12.09 -7.29
C PRO A 11 5.85 -11.53 -7.18
N VAL A 12 6.22 -10.68 -8.15
CA VAL A 12 7.49 -9.94 -8.09
C VAL A 12 7.49 -8.98 -6.88
N TRP A 13 8.66 -8.72 -6.31
CA TRP A 13 8.85 -7.98 -5.06
C TRP A 13 8.16 -6.61 -4.99
N TYR A 14 7.99 -5.89 -6.10
CA TYR A 14 7.30 -4.59 -6.10
C TYR A 14 5.76 -4.72 -6.05
N PHE A 15 5.22 -5.92 -6.28
CA PHE A 15 3.80 -6.23 -6.14
C PHE A 15 3.46 -6.90 -4.80
N THR A 16 4.44 -7.28 -3.99
CA THR A 16 4.19 -7.99 -2.73
C THR A 16 3.30 -7.22 -1.75
N PRO A 17 3.41 -5.88 -1.58
CA PRO A 17 2.56 -5.17 -0.62
C PRO A 17 1.08 -5.19 -1.02
N PHE A 18 0.79 -5.12 -2.31
CA PHE A 18 -0.57 -5.16 -2.85
C PHE A 18 -1.16 -6.57 -2.77
N TYR A 19 -0.33 -7.59 -3.03
CA TYR A 19 -0.71 -8.99 -2.86
C TYR A 19 -0.99 -9.34 -1.39
N ALA A 20 -0.22 -8.76 -0.46
CA ALA A 20 -0.46 -8.90 0.97
C ALA A 20 -1.82 -8.33 1.40
N ILE A 21 -2.23 -7.18 0.84
CA ILE A 21 -3.57 -6.60 1.08
C ILE A 21 -4.67 -7.52 0.52
N LEU A 22 -4.49 -8.07 -0.68
CA LEU A 22 -5.45 -9.00 -1.30
C LEU A 22 -5.71 -10.23 -0.42
N ARG A 23 -4.65 -10.86 0.12
CA ARG A 23 -4.76 -12.06 0.98
C ARG A 23 -5.23 -11.78 2.41
N ALA A 24 -5.12 -10.52 2.87
CA ALA A 24 -5.55 -10.15 4.21
C ALA A 24 -7.08 -10.10 4.34
N VAL A 25 -7.79 -9.91 3.22
CA VAL A 25 -9.25 -9.87 3.17
C VAL A 25 -9.78 -11.27 2.82
N PRO A 26 -10.67 -11.88 3.64
CA PRO A 26 -11.15 -13.24 3.40
C PRO A 26 -12.14 -13.36 2.24
N ASP A 27 -12.76 -12.25 1.83
CA ASP A 27 -13.69 -12.21 0.70
C ASP A 27 -12.97 -11.86 -0.62
N LYS A 28 -13.33 -12.58 -1.69
CA LYS A 28 -12.68 -12.43 -3.01
C LYS A 28 -12.90 -11.05 -3.64
N LEU A 29 -14.11 -10.53 -3.56
CA LEU A 29 -14.45 -9.26 -4.21
C LEU A 29 -13.91 -8.09 -3.39
N LEU A 30 -14.09 -8.12 -2.07
CA LEU A 30 -13.57 -7.09 -1.18
C LEU A 30 -12.03 -7.06 -1.18
N GLY A 31 -11.35 -8.19 -1.32
CA GLY A 31 -9.89 -8.22 -1.44
C GLY A 31 -9.39 -7.53 -2.70
N VAL A 32 -10.03 -7.75 -3.86
CA VAL A 32 -9.69 -7.06 -5.11
C VAL A 32 -9.98 -5.55 -5.00
N ILE A 33 -11.10 -5.18 -4.39
CA ILE A 33 -11.44 -3.77 -4.15
C ILE A 33 -10.41 -3.12 -3.22
N ALA A 34 -10.02 -3.78 -2.13
CA ALA A 34 -9.02 -3.26 -1.18
C ALA A 34 -7.65 -3.09 -1.84
N MET A 35 -7.22 -4.07 -2.64
CA MET A 35 -5.99 -3.98 -3.42
C MET A 35 -6.04 -2.78 -4.40
N GLY A 36 -7.12 -2.62 -5.16
CA GLY A 36 -7.30 -1.48 -6.06
C GLY A 36 -7.36 -0.14 -5.32
N ALA A 37 -8.10 -0.09 -4.21
CA ALA A 37 -8.25 1.10 -3.37
C ALA A 37 -6.91 1.58 -2.78
N SER A 38 -6.01 0.66 -2.46
CA SER A 38 -4.67 1.00 -1.95
C SER A 38 -3.81 1.81 -2.94
N ILE A 39 -4.09 1.69 -4.24
CA ILE A 39 -3.47 2.51 -5.29
C ILE A 39 -4.29 3.79 -5.49
N VAL A 40 -5.62 3.66 -5.57
CA VAL A 40 -6.53 4.80 -5.81
C VAL A 40 -6.39 5.88 -4.73
N VAL A 41 -6.16 5.51 -3.48
CA VAL A 41 -6.01 6.47 -2.37
C VAL A 41 -4.85 7.44 -2.57
N LEU A 42 -3.80 7.05 -3.33
CA LEU A 42 -2.68 7.95 -3.65
C LEU A 42 -3.12 9.11 -4.54
N PHE A 43 -4.13 8.90 -5.40
CA PHE A 43 -4.70 9.99 -6.21
C PHE A 43 -5.55 10.94 -5.38
N LEU A 44 -6.03 10.52 -4.21
CA LEU A 44 -6.78 11.37 -3.29
C LEU A 44 -5.88 12.27 -2.42
N LEU A 45 -4.55 12.16 -2.54
CA LEU A 45 -3.59 12.96 -1.79
C LEU A 45 -3.81 14.48 -1.85
N PRO A 46 -4.14 15.11 -3.00
CA PRO A 46 -4.38 16.56 -3.07
C PRO A 46 -5.55 17.03 -2.20
N TRP A 47 -6.54 16.17 -1.95
CA TRP A 47 -7.69 16.46 -1.10
C TRP A 47 -7.45 16.09 0.37
N LEU A 48 -6.65 15.06 0.62
CA LEU A 48 -6.29 14.62 1.96
C LEU A 48 -5.29 15.57 2.62
N ASP A 49 -4.33 16.09 1.86
CA ASP A 49 -3.35 17.05 2.35
C ASP A 49 -3.80 18.50 2.15
N ARG A 50 -4.49 19.06 3.15
CA ARG A 50 -5.00 20.44 3.14
C ARG A 50 -4.05 21.46 3.78
N CYS A 51 -2.80 21.09 4.06
CA CYS A 51 -1.87 21.97 4.74
C CYS A 51 -1.38 23.12 3.84
N LYS A 52 -1.27 24.33 4.41
CA LYS A 52 -0.76 25.53 3.72
C LYS A 52 0.71 25.38 3.27
N VAL A 53 1.52 24.65 4.06
CA VAL A 53 2.94 24.43 3.79
C VAL A 53 3.12 23.18 2.91
N ARG A 54 3.63 23.36 1.69
CA ARG A 54 3.78 22.29 0.69
C ARG A 54 5.05 21.45 0.85
N SER A 55 6.15 22.05 1.31
CA SER A 55 7.40 21.32 1.48
C SER A 55 7.44 20.60 2.81
N TYR A 56 7.76 19.31 2.76
CA TYR A 56 7.96 18.47 3.94
C TYR A 56 8.97 19.07 4.95
N ARG A 57 10.02 19.75 4.46
CA ARG A 57 11.10 20.32 5.30
C ARG A 57 10.61 21.32 6.35
N TYR A 58 9.57 22.08 6.03
CA TYR A 58 9.05 23.15 6.89
C TYR A 58 7.74 22.76 7.58
N ARG A 59 7.38 21.48 7.55
CA ARG A 59 6.12 20.95 8.09
C ARG A 59 6.33 20.38 9.51
N SER A 60 5.22 20.23 10.24
CA SER A 60 5.21 19.71 11.62
C SER A 60 5.78 18.28 11.71
N LYS A 61 6.43 17.97 12.85
CA LYS A 61 6.95 16.62 13.17
C LYS A 61 5.89 15.52 13.06
N PHE A 62 4.62 15.84 13.29
CA PHE A 62 3.52 14.87 13.09
C PHE A 62 3.41 14.38 11.64
N HIS A 63 3.69 15.25 10.67
CA HIS A 63 3.66 14.83 9.27
C HIS A 63 4.83 13.90 8.92
N LEU A 64 6.01 14.13 9.50
CA LEU A 64 7.13 13.19 9.42
C LEU A 64 6.76 11.83 10.01
N PHE A 65 6.14 11.82 11.19
CA PHE A 65 5.68 10.58 11.80
C PHE A 65 4.71 9.82 10.88
N ASN A 66 3.77 10.50 10.23
CA ASN A 66 2.84 9.87 9.29
C ASN A 66 3.55 9.26 8.07
N ILE A 67 4.52 9.96 7.47
CA ILE A 67 5.30 9.43 6.33
C ILE A 67 6.17 8.25 6.76
N ALA A 68 6.79 8.33 7.95
CA ALA A 68 7.59 7.24 8.49
C ALA A 68 6.72 5.99 8.73
N GLN A 69 5.57 6.15 9.38
CA GLN A 69 4.62 5.07 9.62
C GLN A 69 4.11 4.43 8.32
N PHE A 70 3.82 5.25 7.31
CA PHE A 70 3.44 4.77 5.98
C PHE A 70 4.57 3.93 5.34
N THR A 71 5.80 4.42 5.38
CA THR A 71 6.98 3.70 4.84
C THR A 71 7.20 2.37 5.56
N VAL A 72 7.11 2.36 6.89
CA VAL A 72 7.25 1.14 7.71
C VAL A 72 6.15 0.13 7.35
N SER A 73 4.90 0.58 7.23
CA SER A 73 3.77 -0.29 6.85
C SER A 73 3.95 -0.91 5.47
N PHE A 74 4.46 -0.12 4.51
CA PHE A 74 4.70 -0.61 3.15
C PHE A 74 5.81 -1.68 3.09
N ILE A 75 6.90 -1.49 3.85
CA ILE A 75 7.97 -2.48 3.96
C ILE A 75 7.48 -3.74 4.67
N ALA A 76 6.72 -3.59 5.76
CA ALA A 76 6.15 -4.72 6.50
C ALA A 76 5.21 -5.59 5.66
N LEU A 77 4.48 -4.97 4.72
CA LEU A 77 3.63 -5.70 3.75
C LEU A 77 4.45 -6.31 2.59
N GLY A 78 5.65 -5.80 2.34
CA GLY A 78 6.49 -6.21 1.20
C GLY A 78 7.41 -7.40 1.47
N ILE A 79 7.60 -7.76 2.74
CA ILE A 79 8.40 -8.89 3.23
C ILE A 79 7.48 -10.08 3.47
#